data_AF-A0A8J2Q099-F1
#
_entry.id   AF-A0A8J2Q099-F1
#
_cell.length_a   1.000
_cell.length_b   1.000
_cell.length_c   1.000
_cell.angle_alpha   90.00
_cell.angle_beta   90.00
_cell.angle_gamma   90.00
#
_symmetry.space_group_name_H-M   'P 1'
#
loop_
_entity.id
_entity.type
_entity.pdbx_description
1 polymer ?
#
loop_
_entity_poly.entity_id
_entity_poly.type
_entity_poly.pdbx_seq_one_letter_code
_entity_poly.pdbx_strand_id
1 'polypeptide(L)'
;RDCIRFGSKYKDGEQFAINHLRYECKDGTVNILGCYMNEIGQNLEIGRSIVDKLTIYKCLSENGEVRYEEYPCGLQGMPPCEVPKQQKQQTPIKVPTVRKPIPGSGTFNIMQVG
;
A
#
# COMPACT_ATOMS: atom_id res chain seq x y z
N ARG A 1 -17.59 -4.23 -10.93
CA ARG A 1 -17.73 -2.91 -11.61
C ARG A 1 -16.38 -2.60 -12.25
N ASP A 2 -16.34 -2.06 -13.46
CA ASP A 2 -15.05 -1.76 -14.12
C ASP A 2 -14.37 -0.53 -13.51
N CYS A 3 -13.04 -0.46 -13.61
CA CYS A 3 -12.23 0.67 -13.13
C CYS A 3 -11.69 1.49 -14.29
N ILE A 4 -11.42 2.78 -14.04
CA ILE A 4 -10.72 3.66 -14.99
C ILE A 4 -9.49 4.23 -14.28
N ARG A 5 -8.31 4.04 -14.85
CA ARG A 5 -7.04 4.54 -14.31
C ARG A 5 -6.09 4.91 -15.44
N PHE A 6 -5.48 6.09 -15.35
CA PHE A 6 -4.58 6.63 -16.39
C PHE A 6 -5.17 6.59 -17.82
N GLY A 7 -6.48 6.79 -17.95
CA GLY A 7 -7.17 6.76 -19.24
C GLY A 7 -7.53 5.36 -19.76
N SER A 8 -7.08 4.30 -19.09
CA SER A 8 -7.38 2.90 -19.46
C SER A 8 -8.52 2.34 -18.62
N LYS A 9 -9.33 1.47 -19.24
CA LYS A 9 -10.45 0.76 -18.60
C LYS A 9 -10.01 -0.66 -18.24
N TYR A 10 -10.25 -1.06 -17.00
CA TYR A 10 -9.88 -2.37 -16.45
C TYR A 10 -11.13 -3.09 -15.96
N LYS A 11 -11.22 -4.39 -16.23
CA LYS A 11 -12.33 -5.24 -15.76
C LYS A 11 -12.21 -5.51 -14.27
N ASP A 12 -13.33 -5.83 -13.65
CA ASP A 12 -13.35 -6.33 -12.28
C ASP A 12 -12.48 -7.59 -12.14
N GLY A 13 -11.61 -7.63 -11.14
CA GLY A 13 -10.59 -8.66 -10.92
C GLY A 13 -9.33 -8.53 -11.78
N GLU A 14 -9.27 -7.57 -12.69
CA GLU A 14 -8.09 -7.38 -13.56
C GLU A 14 -6.91 -6.81 -12.79
N GLN A 15 -5.75 -7.45 -12.95
CA GLN A 15 -4.48 -7.00 -12.40
C GLN A 15 -3.59 -6.44 -13.49
N PHE A 16 -2.95 -5.31 -13.20
CA PHE A 16 -2.09 -4.61 -14.15
C PHE A 16 -0.93 -3.91 -13.43
N ALA A 17 0.14 -3.61 -14.16
CA ALA A 17 1.30 -2.92 -13.61
C ALA A 17 1.60 -1.64 -14.42
N ILE A 18 1.85 -0.53 -13.71
CA ILE A 18 2.21 0.77 -14.30
C ILE A 18 3.25 1.42 -13.40
N ASN A 19 4.35 1.92 -13.97
CA ASN A 19 5.43 2.60 -13.26
C ASN A 19 5.91 1.82 -12.02
N HIS A 20 6.19 0.52 -12.19
CA HIS A 20 6.62 -0.40 -11.12
C HIS A 20 5.62 -0.62 -9.99
N LEU A 21 4.38 -0.16 -10.10
CA LEU A 21 3.31 -0.46 -9.15
C LEU A 21 2.34 -1.44 -9.76
N ARG A 22 1.91 -2.42 -8.96
CA ARG A 22 0.94 -3.45 -9.33
C ARG A 22 -0.41 -3.12 -8.70
N TYR A 23 -1.44 -3.16 -9.52
CA TYR A 23 -2.80 -2.78 -9.16
C TYR A 23 -3.77 -3.94 -9.40
N GLU A 24 -4.91 -3.86 -8.72
CA GLU A 24 -6.09 -4.69 -8.97
C GLU A 24 -7.32 -3.79 -9.06
N CYS A 25 -8.11 -3.97 -10.11
CA CYS A 25 -9.45 -3.42 -10.16
C CYS A 25 -10.40 -4.32 -9.38
N LYS A 26 -11.07 -3.79 -8.35
CA LYS A 26 -12.02 -4.54 -7.54
C LYS A 26 -13.22 -3.67 -7.20
N ASP A 27 -14.41 -4.11 -7.59
CA ASP A 27 -15.67 -3.42 -7.33
C ASP A 27 -15.69 -1.96 -7.78
N GLY A 28 -14.98 -1.64 -8.86
CA GLY A 28 -14.85 -0.28 -9.42
C GLY A 28 -13.83 0.60 -8.69
N THR A 29 -13.06 0.03 -7.76
CA THR A 29 -11.97 0.69 -7.04
C THR A 29 -10.63 0.09 -7.46
N VAL A 30 -9.61 0.92 -7.67
CA VAL A 30 -8.25 0.46 -7.97
C VAL A 30 -7.46 0.36 -6.68
N ASN A 31 -7.03 -0.85 -6.33
CA ASN A 31 -6.22 -1.15 -5.16
C ASN A 31 -4.76 -1.38 -5.57
N ILE A 32 -3.81 -0.95 -4.75
CA ILE A 32 -2.38 -1.24 -4.96
C ILE A 32 -2.06 -2.56 -4.25
N LEU A 33 -1.56 -3.54 -5.00
CA LEU A 33 -1.17 -4.85 -4.49
C LEU A 33 0.32 -4.92 -4.08
N GLY A 34 1.15 -4.04 -4.63
CA GLY A 34 2.60 -4.06 -4.42
C GLY A 34 3.34 -3.40 -5.57
N CYS A 35 4.61 -3.76 -5.69
CA CYS A 35 5.48 -3.29 -6.75
C CYS A 35 5.82 -4.43 -7.73
N TYR A 36 6.26 -4.04 -8.92
CA TYR A 36 6.70 -4.96 -9.97
C TYR A 36 8.11 -4.56 -10.44
N MET A 37 9.04 -5.49 -10.29
CA MET A 37 10.44 -5.35 -10.67
C MET A 37 10.57 -5.68 -12.14
N ASN A 38 10.45 -4.67 -13.01
CA ASN A 38 10.48 -4.82 -14.48
C ASN A 38 11.72 -5.59 -14.96
N GLU A 39 12.88 -5.32 -14.37
CA GLU A 39 14.18 -5.93 -14.72
C GLU A 39 14.21 -7.45 -14.48
N ILE A 40 13.52 -7.92 -13.44
CA ILE A 40 13.56 -9.33 -13.00
C ILE A 40 12.25 -10.07 -13.37
N GLY A 41 11.20 -9.32 -13.72
CA GLY A 41 9.87 -9.86 -14.00
C GLY A 41 9.17 -10.43 -12.75
N GLN A 42 9.44 -9.85 -11.58
CA GLN A 42 8.98 -10.37 -10.30
C GLN A 42 8.15 -9.36 -9.49
N ASN A 43 7.25 -9.89 -8.67
CA ASN A 43 6.40 -9.10 -7.79
C ASN A 43 7.07 -8.88 -6.43
N LEU A 44 6.93 -7.69 -5.88
CA LEU A 44 7.43 -7.31 -4.56
C LEU A 44 6.27 -6.80 -3.70
N GLU A 45 6.02 -7.43 -2.55
CA GLU A 45 4.94 -6.99 -1.64
C GLU A 45 5.25 -5.62 -1.03
N ILE A 46 4.21 -4.87 -0.70
CA ILE A 46 4.34 -3.60 0.02
C ILE A 46 5.08 -3.82 1.34
N GLY A 47 6.03 -2.93 1.62
CA GLY A 47 6.97 -3.00 2.73
C GLY A 47 8.23 -3.77 2.39
N ARG A 48 8.21 -4.74 1.47
CA ARG A 48 9.35 -5.63 1.29
C ARG A 48 10.54 -4.95 0.61
N SER A 49 11.71 -5.50 0.89
CA SER A 49 12.94 -5.20 0.18
C SER A 49 13.69 -6.49 -0.09
N ILE A 50 14.30 -6.60 -1.26
CA ILE A 50 15.14 -7.74 -1.65
C ILE A 50 16.45 -7.23 -2.25
N VAL A 51 17.43 -8.13 -2.33
CA VAL A 51 18.67 -7.92 -3.07
C VAL A 51 18.72 -8.95 -4.19
N ASP A 52 18.96 -8.51 -5.41
CA ASP A 52 19.32 -9.37 -6.54
C ASP A 52 20.47 -8.73 -7.31
N LYS A 53 21.48 -9.53 -7.69
CA LYS A 53 22.63 -9.11 -8.52
C LYS A 53 23.18 -7.70 -8.18
N LEU A 54 23.57 -7.49 -6.92
CA LEU A 54 24.15 -6.22 -6.46
C LEU A 54 23.20 -5.02 -6.61
N THR A 55 21.89 -5.25 -6.63
CA THR A 55 20.85 -4.21 -6.64
C THR A 55 19.88 -4.47 -5.50
N ILE A 56 19.57 -3.43 -4.73
CA ILE A 56 18.50 -3.45 -3.74
C ILE A 56 17.23 -2.95 -4.42
N TYR A 57 16.14 -3.69 -4.22
CA TYR A 57 14.79 -3.33 -4.65
C TYR A 57 13.90 -3.14 -3.43
N LYS A 58 13.12 -2.06 -3.40
CA LYS A 58 12.20 -1.75 -2.29
C LYS A 58 10.82 -1.39 -2.81
N CYS A 59 9.81 -1.90 -2.11
CA CYS A 59 8.43 -1.45 -2.25
C CYS A 59 8.01 -0.80 -0.93
N LEU A 60 8.11 0.51 -0.84
CA LEU A 60 7.87 1.27 0.39
C LEU A 60 6.41 1.71 0.47
N SER A 61 5.89 1.83 1.69
CA SER A 61 4.65 2.56 1.94
C SER A 61 4.88 3.62 2.99
N GLU A 62 4.71 4.87 2.59
CA GLU A 62 4.87 6.03 3.46
C GLU A 62 3.67 6.95 3.26
N ASN A 63 3.05 7.39 4.36
CA ASN A 63 1.90 8.32 4.35
C ASN A 63 0.70 7.88 3.48
N GLY A 64 0.52 6.57 3.29
CA GLY A 64 -0.55 6.02 2.45
C GLY A 64 -0.24 5.99 0.95
N GLU A 65 0.97 6.40 0.55
CA GLU A 65 1.47 6.24 -0.81
C GLU A 65 2.42 5.03 -0.88
N VAL A 66 2.40 4.33 -2.02
CA VAL A 66 3.32 3.21 -2.30
C VAL A 66 4.36 3.68 -3.30
N ARG A 67 5.63 3.49 -3.00
CA ARG A 67 6.77 3.90 -3.83
C ARG A 67 7.71 2.74 -4.10
N TYR A 68 8.18 2.65 -5.33
CA TYR A 68 9.23 1.73 -5.73
C TYR A 68 10.60 2.46 -5.72
N GLU A 69 11.62 1.80 -5.17
CA GLU A 69 13.01 2.26 -5.24
C GLU A 69 13.94 1.12 -5.64
N GLU A 70 14.92 1.42 -6.48
CA GLU A 70 16.00 0.51 -6.83
C GLU A 70 17.34 1.25 -6.88
N TYR A 71 18.39 0.62 -6.37
CA TYR A 71 19.74 1.20 -6.40
C TYR A 71 20.83 0.13 -6.23
N PRO A 72 22.02 0.33 -6.81
CA PRO A 72 23.11 -0.64 -6.73
C PRO A 72 23.75 -0.67 -5.33
N CYS A 73 24.32 -1.82 -4.96
CA CYS A 73 24.92 -2.11 -3.65
C CYS A 73 26.15 -3.03 -3.78
N GLY A 74 26.96 -3.12 -2.72
CA GLY A 74 28.00 -4.15 -2.57
C GLY A 74 29.28 -3.94 -3.41
N LEU A 75 29.35 -2.86 -4.20
CA LEU A 75 30.58 -2.43 -4.87
C LEU A 75 31.29 -1.33 -4.06
N GLN A 76 32.57 -1.11 -4.36
CA GLN A 76 33.37 -0.08 -3.67
C GLN A 76 32.72 1.31 -3.85
N GLY A 77 32.45 1.99 -2.73
CA GLY A 77 31.76 3.29 -2.72
C GLY A 77 30.23 3.22 -2.73
N MET A 78 29.63 2.03 -2.76
CA MET A 78 28.18 1.82 -2.66
C MET A 78 27.79 1.35 -1.25
N PRO A 79 26.52 1.52 -0.84
CA PRO A 79 26.04 0.91 0.40
C PRO A 79 26.17 -0.62 0.37
N PRO A 80 26.25 -1.27 1.54
CA PRO A 80 26.23 -2.73 1.62
C PRO A 80 24.89 -3.27 1.10
N CYS A 81 24.92 -4.49 0.54
CA CYS A 81 23.72 -5.20 0.08
C CYS A 81 22.94 -5.80 1.27
N GLU A 82 22.50 -4.94 2.17
CA GLU A 82 21.74 -5.32 3.36
C GLU A 82 20.33 -4.78 3.26
N VAL A 83 19.35 -5.69 3.27
CA VAL A 83 17.96 -5.32 3.49
C VAL A 83 17.75 -5.17 4.99
N PRO A 84 17.30 -4.00 5.49
CA PRO A 84 16.97 -3.88 6.90
C PRO A 84 15.91 -4.93 7.22
N LYS A 85 16.20 -5.80 8.20
CA LYS A 85 15.29 -6.86 8.64
C LYS A 85 14.02 -6.20 9.14
N GLN A 86 12.99 -6.14 8.29
CA GLN A 86 11.67 -5.73 8.74
C GLN A 86 11.23 -6.71 9.82
N GLN A 87 11.14 -6.20 11.05
CA GLN A 87 10.55 -6.92 12.16
C GLN A 87 9.15 -7.35 11.70
N LYS A 88 8.87 -8.64 11.80
CA LYS A 88 7.54 -9.22 11.55
C LYS A 88 6.50 -8.50 12.41
N GLN A 89 5.82 -7.49 11.88
CA GLN A 89 4.50 -7.11 12.39
C GLN A 89 3.70 -6.35 11.33
N GLN A 90 3.27 -7.07 10.30
CA GLN A 90 2.07 -6.67 9.57
C GLN A 90 0.87 -6.98 10.47
N THR A 91 0.50 -6.06 11.36
CA THR A 91 -0.92 -5.97 11.70
C THR A 91 -1.64 -5.43 10.47
N PRO A 92 -2.73 -6.05 9.99
CA PRO A 92 -3.51 -5.51 8.89
C PRO A 92 -3.87 -4.07 9.20
N ILE A 93 -3.51 -3.14 8.31
CA ILE A 93 -4.03 -1.77 8.35
C ILE A 93 -5.53 -1.89 8.06
N LYS A 94 -6.33 -2.12 9.10
CA LYS A 94 -7.76 -1.86 9.05
C LYS A 94 -7.92 -0.36 9.00
N VAL A 95 -8.05 0.19 7.79
CA VAL A 95 -8.52 1.56 7.59
C VAL A 95 -9.84 1.68 8.35
N PRO A 96 -9.97 2.55 9.37
CA PRO A 96 -11.24 2.76 10.03
C PRO A 96 -12.20 3.36 9.02
N THR A 97 -13.19 2.59 8.58
CA THR A 97 -14.32 3.13 7.84
C THR A 97 -15.03 4.11 8.76
N VAL A 98 -15.18 5.33 8.27
CA VAL A 98 -15.72 6.50 8.97
C VAL A 98 -17.04 6.17 9.68
N ARG A 99 -17.01 6.49 10.98
CA ARG A 99 -18.08 6.68 11.99
C ARG A 99 -19.52 6.39 11.57
N LYS A 100 -20.07 5.34 12.18
CA LYS A 100 -21.51 5.06 12.33
C LYS A 100 -22.19 6.21 13.11
N PRO A 101 -23.41 6.66 12.75
CA PRO A 101 -24.15 7.66 13.54
C PRO A 101 -24.55 7.07 14.90
N ILE A 102 -24.37 7.85 15.97
CA ILE A 102 -24.82 7.51 17.32
C ILE A 102 -26.31 7.90 17.43
N PRO A 103 -27.24 6.98 17.74
CA PRO A 103 -28.60 7.32 18.13
C PRO A 103 -28.70 7.48 19.65
N GLY A 104 -29.21 8.64 20.09
CA GLY A 104 -29.90 8.79 21.37
C GLY A 104 -29.03 8.94 22.61
N SER A 105 -28.99 10.14 23.18
CA SER A 105 -28.66 10.35 24.60
C SER A 105 -29.66 11.36 25.15
N GLY A 106 -30.50 10.88 26.06
CA GLY A 106 -31.65 11.60 26.60
C GLY A 106 -31.28 12.92 27.27
N THR A 107 -32.16 13.90 27.09
CA THR A 107 -32.16 15.15 27.82
C THR A 107 -32.59 14.90 29.27
N PHE A 108 -31.77 15.39 30.18
CA PHE A 108 -32.00 15.35 31.62
C PHE A 108 -33.13 16.34 31.98
N ASN A 109 -34.12 15.88 32.75
CA ASN A 109 -35.15 16.75 33.33
C ASN A 109 -34.51 17.66 34.39
N ILE A 110 -34.80 18.95 34.30
CA ILE A 110 -34.37 19.96 35.27
C ILE A 110 -35.50 20.08 36.32
N MET A 111 -35.22 19.72 37.56
CA MET A 111 -36.02 20.14 38.72
C MET A 111 -35.46 21.47 39.24
N GLN A 112 -36.29 22.53 39.31
CA GLN A 112 -36.29 23.62 40.31
C GLN A 112 -37.73 24.20 40.27
N VAL A 113 -38.61 24.09 41.27
CA VAL A 113 -38.64 24.69 42.64
C VAL A 113 -38.40 26.19 42.62
N GLY A 114 -39.51 26.94 42.70
CA GLY A 114 -39.57 28.41 42.78
C GLY A 114 -40.93 28.90 42.34
#